data_AF-A0A7Z9S441-F1
#
_entry.id   AF-A0A7Z9S441-F1
#
_cell.length_a   1.000
_cell.length_b   1.000
_cell.length_c   1.000
_cell.angle_alpha   90.00
_cell.angle_beta   90.00
_cell.angle_gamma   90.00
#
_symmetry.space_group_name_H-M   'P 1'
#
loop_
_entity.id
_entity.type
_entity.pdbx_description
1 polymer ?
#
loop_
_entity_poly.entity_id
_entity_poly.type
_entity_poly.pdbx_seq_one_letter_code
_entity_poly.pdbx_strand_id
1 'polypeptide(L)'
;MLNTPILSEEQIETFERDGYLIVSQAFTPDEVKRIETWTQELVALPEESGKHWVYHEKSLKGDDADLISRIENIVPFHDGFEKLNTVLKGTVGQL
;
A
#
# COMPACT_ATOMS: atom_id res chain seq x y z
N MET A 1 -8.49 -13.60 -4.67
CA MET A 1 -7.95 -12.64 -5.66
C MET A 1 -8.33 -11.27 -5.14
N LEU A 2 -7.50 -10.24 -5.29
CA LEU A 2 -7.94 -8.89 -4.95
C LEU A 2 -8.91 -8.41 -6.04
N ASN A 3 -10.03 -7.84 -5.65
CA ASN A 3 -10.97 -7.20 -6.55
C ASN A 3 -10.53 -5.77 -6.85
N THR A 4 -10.84 -5.29 -8.05
CA THR A 4 -10.65 -3.88 -8.41
C THR A 4 -11.86 -3.08 -7.94
N PRO A 5 -11.68 -2.12 -7.02
CA PRO A 5 -12.73 -1.14 -6.70
C PRO A 5 -13.22 -0.43 -7.96
N ILE A 6 -14.53 -0.39 -8.12
CA ILE A 6 -15.20 0.37 -9.19
C ILE A 6 -15.80 1.62 -8.56
N LEU A 7 -15.44 2.78 -9.10
CA LEU A 7 -15.90 4.08 -8.63
C LEU A 7 -17.27 4.41 -9.24
N SER A 8 -18.15 5.02 -8.46
CA SER A 8 -19.37 5.62 -8.99
C SER A 8 -19.09 6.98 -9.64
N GLU A 9 -20.02 7.46 -10.46
CA GLU A 9 -19.95 8.81 -11.04
C GLU A 9 -19.81 9.89 -9.94
N GLU A 10 -20.60 9.80 -8.87
CA GLU A 10 -20.53 10.72 -7.71
C GLU A 10 -19.15 10.71 -7.04
N GLN A 11 -18.47 9.56 -7.00
CA GLN A 11 -17.12 9.44 -6.44
C GLN A 11 -16.08 10.10 -7.35
N ILE A 12 -16.22 9.96 -8.67
CA ILE A 12 -15.37 10.63 -9.65
C ILE A 12 -15.56 12.14 -9.54
N GLU A 13 -16.80 12.63 -9.51
CA GLU A 13 -17.11 14.06 -9.33
C GLU A 13 -16.54 14.62 -8.02
N THR A 14 -16.58 13.82 -6.94
CA THR A 14 -15.97 14.19 -5.65
C THR A 14 -14.47 14.37 -5.77
N PHE A 15 -13.78 13.45 -6.47
CA PHE A 15 -12.35 13.59 -6.73
C PHE A 15 -12.03 14.82 -7.57
N GLU A 16 -12.78 15.07 -8.65
CA GLU A 16 -12.58 16.24 -9.51
C GLU A 16 -12.76 17.56 -8.75
N ARG A 17 -13.73 17.61 -7.84
CA ARG A 17 -14.02 18.80 -7.02
C ARG A 17 -12.98 19.01 -5.91
N ASP A 18 -12.65 17.96 -5.18
CA ASP A 18 -11.92 18.06 -3.91
C ASP A 18 -10.43 17.70 -4.03
N GLY A 19 -10.02 17.06 -5.13
CA GLY A 19 -8.66 16.56 -5.36
C GLY A 19 -8.31 15.29 -4.58
N TYR A 20 -9.28 14.71 -3.86
CA TYR A 20 -9.14 13.44 -3.16
C TYR A 20 -10.49 12.71 -3.07
N LEU A 21 -10.43 11.40 -2.82
CA LEU A 21 -11.61 10.56 -2.65
C LEU A 21 -11.35 9.53 -1.54
N ILE A 22 -12.39 9.26 -0.74
CA ILE A 22 -12.38 8.15 0.23
C ILE A 22 -13.31 7.06 -0.29
N VAL A 23 -12.76 5.88 -0.56
CA VAL A 23 -13.52 4.69 -0.95
C VAL A 23 -13.64 3.77 0.26
N SER A 24 -14.76 3.88 0.97
CA SER A 24 -15.06 3.00 2.10
C SER A 24 -15.20 1.56 1.65
N GLN A 25 -14.63 0.61 2.40
CA GLN A 25 -14.70 -0.82 2.12
C GLN A 25 -14.20 -1.19 0.69
N ALA A 26 -13.20 -0.46 0.18
CA ALA A 26 -12.57 -0.75 -1.12
C ALA A 26 -12.05 -2.20 -1.22
N PHE A 27 -11.70 -2.80 -0.08
CA PHE A 27 -11.30 -4.19 0.06
C PHE A 27 -12.16 -4.88 1.11
N THR A 28 -12.49 -6.14 0.85
CA THR A 28 -13.14 -7.04 1.81
C THR A 28 -12.22 -7.39 2.98
N PRO A 29 -12.75 -7.88 4.12
CA PRO A 29 -11.92 -8.28 5.26
C PRO A 29 -10.81 -9.30 4.92
N ASP A 30 -11.11 -10.27 4.06
CA ASP A 30 -10.14 -11.28 3.63
C ASP A 30 -9.02 -10.70 2.74
N GLU A 31 -9.35 -9.70 1.93
CA GLU A 31 -8.37 -8.98 1.11
C GLU A 31 -7.48 -8.10 1.99
N VAL A 32 -8.05 -7.40 2.98
CA VAL A 32 -7.28 -6.62 3.96
C VAL A 32 -6.30 -7.52 4.71
N LYS A 33 -6.75 -8.68 5.21
CA LYS A 33 -5.87 -9.64 5.90
C LYS A 33 -4.72 -10.14 5.01
N ARG A 34 -4.97 -10.26 3.71
CA ARG A 34 -3.95 -10.64 2.74
C ARG A 34 -2.92 -9.53 2.52
N ILE A 35 -3.37 -8.29 2.39
CA ILE A 35 -2.48 -7.12 2.27
C ILE A 35 -1.63 -6.96 3.53
N GLU A 36 -2.22 -7.19 4.71
CA GLU A 36 -1.49 -7.21 5.99
C GLU A 36 -0.40 -8.28 5.98
N THR A 37 -0.72 -9.50 5.52
CA THR A 37 0.25 -10.60 5.41
C THR A 37 1.44 -10.20 4.51
N TRP A 38 1.17 -9.64 3.34
CA TRP A 38 2.20 -9.14 2.43
C TRP A 38 3.04 -8.00 3.03
N THR A 39 2.42 -7.17 3.86
CA THR A 39 3.14 -6.09 4.57
C THR A 39 4.12 -6.68 5.58
N GLN A 40 3.72 -7.73 6.31
CA GLN A 40 4.62 -8.44 7.24
C GLN A 40 5.75 -9.16 6.50
N GLU A 41 5.45 -9.76 5.34
CA GLU A 41 6.45 -10.36 4.46
C GLU A 41 7.50 -9.33 4.02
N LEU A 42 7.09 -8.14 3.58
CA LEU A 42 8.01 -7.03 3.23
C LEU A 42 8.88 -6.59 4.42
N VAL A 43 8.30 -6.44 5.60
CA VAL A 43 9.03 -6.05 6.82
C VAL A 43 10.10 -7.10 7.18
N ALA A 44 9.84 -8.37 6.89
CA ALA A 44 10.78 -9.46 7.15
C ALA A 44 11.79 -9.70 6.02
N LEU A 45 11.67 -9.02 4.87
CA LEU A 45 12.62 -9.20 3.77
C LEU A 45 14.01 -8.68 4.15
N PRO A 46 15.10 -9.39 3.78
CA PRO A 46 16.45 -8.91 4.02
C PRO A 46 16.75 -7.59 3.29
N GLU A 47 17.36 -6.66 4.01
CA GLU A 47 17.88 -5.41 3.46
C GLU A 47 19.15 -5.68 2.64
N GLU A 48 19.04 -5.59 1.31
CA GLU A 48 20.14 -5.85 0.39
C GLU A 48 20.32 -4.71 -0.61
N SER A 49 21.58 -4.38 -0.91
CA SER A 49 21.90 -3.36 -1.91
C SER A 49 21.28 -3.69 -3.26
N GLY A 50 20.58 -2.71 -3.85
CA GLY A 50 19.91 -2.86 -5.14
C GLY A 50 18.50 -3.46 -5.08
N LYS A 51 17.95 -3.76 -3.89
CA LYS A 51 16.57 -4.22 -3.71
C LYS A 51 15.63 -3.08 -3.25
N HIS A 52 14.60 -3.42 -2.48
CA HIS A 52 13.70 -2.46 -1.84
C HIS A 52 14.49 -1.57 -0.87
N TRP A 53 14.01 -0.35 -0.63
CA TRP A 53 14.72 0.64 0.16
C TRP A 53 14.06 0.76 1.53
N VAL A 54 14.75 0.34 2.57
CA VAL A 54 14.28 0.44 3.96
C VAL A 54 14.91 1.66 4.61
N TYR A 55 14.08 2.52 5.16
CA TYR A 55 14.53 3.71 5.88
C TYR A 55 14.13 3.59 7.34
N HIS A 56 15.13 3.69 8.21
CA HIS A 56 14.96 3.61 9.64
C HIS A 56 14.95 4.99 10.29
N GLU A 57 14.23 5.11 11.40
CA GLU A 57 14.26 6.26 12.29
C GLU A 57 14.35 5.83 13.74
N LYS A 58 14.89 6.72 14.59
CA LYS A 58 14.95 6.48 16.03
C LYS A 58 13.66 6.90 16.70
N SER A 59 13.15 6.05 17.57
CA SER A 59 11.99 6.35 18.40
C SER A 59 12.23 7.56 19.30
N LEU A 60 11.27 8.49 19.30
CA LEU A 60 11.28 9.66 20.19
C LEU A 60 10.75 9.35 21.60
N LYS A 61 10.37 8.10 21.89
CA LYS A 61 9.88 7.68 23.21
C LYS A 61 11.00 7.44 24.23
N GLY A 62 12.26 7.54 23.81
CA GLY A 62 13.43 7.33 24.67
C GLY A 62 13.71 5.86 24.97
N ASP A 63 13.19 4.95 24.16
CA ASP A 63 13.43 3.50 24.24
C ASP A 63 14.53 3.02 23.26
N ASP A 64 15.20 3.95 22.58
CA ASP A 64 16.23 3.71 21.55
C ASP A 64 15.79 2.73 20.43
N ALA A 65 14.48 2.53 20.28
CA ALA A 65 13.95 1.61 19.29
C ALA A 65 14.29 2.06 17.87
N ASP A 66 14.75 1.11 17.06
CA ASP A 66 14.98 1.27 15.62
C ASP A 66 13.67 0.94 14.89
N LEU A 67 13.10 1.95 14.26
CA LEU A 67 11.79 1.85 13.63
C LEU A 67 11.94 1.91 12.12
N ILE A 68 11.27 1.01 11.41
CA ILE A 68 11.08 1.17 9.97
C ILE A 68 10.06 2.31 9.77
N SER A 69 10.52 3.42 9.21
CA SER A 69 9.69 4.59 8.91
C SER A 69 8.94 4.42 7.58
N ARG A 70 9.64 3.89 6.57
CA ARG A 70 9.12 3.61 5.23
C ARG A 70 9.90 2.49 4.56
N ILE A 71 9.22 1.78 3.66
CA ILE A 71 9.84 0.89 2.69
C ILE A 71 9.41 1.35 1.30
N GLU A 72 10.37 1.64 0.43
CA GLU A 72 10.15 2.14 -0.93
C GLU A 72 10.64 1.14 -1.98
N ASN A 73 10.27 1.37 -3.24
CA ASN A 73 10.66 0.54 -4.38
C ASN A 73 10.33 -0.96 -4.19
N ILE A 74 9.15 -1.26 -3.65
CA ILE A 74 8.73 -2.61 -3.23
C ILE A 74 8.15 -3.48 -4.34
N VAL A 75 7.51 -2.86 -5.34
CA VAL A 75 6.80 -3.57 -6.42
C VAL A 75 7.70 -4.56 -7.17
N PRO A 76 8.95 -4.22 -7.54
CA PRO A 76 9.83 -5.16 -8.26
C PRO A 76 10.27 -6.38 -7.44
N PHE A 77 10.05 -6.39 -6.12
CA PHE A 77 10.63 -7.39 -5.21
C PHE A 77 9.59 -8.13 -4.36
N HIS A 78 8.29 -7.89 -4.59
CA HIS A 78 7.23 -8.55 -3.83
C HIS A 78 5.95 -8.74 -4.65
N ASP A 79 5.68 -9.99 -5.05
CA ASP A 79 4.52 -10.37 -5.89
C ASP A 79 3.18 -9.88 -5.35
N GLY A 80 3.00 -9.87 -4.02
CA GLY A 80 1.79 -9.36 -3.38
C GLY A 80 1.56 -7.87 -3.64
N PHE A 81 2.62 -7.07 -3.60
CA PHE A 81 2.53 -5.63 -3.85
C PHE A 81 2.47 -5.31 -5.34
N GLU A 82 3.05 -6.14 -6.21
CA GLU A 82 2.80 -6.05 -7.65
C GLU A 82 1.31 -6.27 -8.00
N LYS A 83 0.68 -7.27 -7.37
CA LYS A 83 -0.76 -7.54 -7.52
C LYS A 83 -1.61 -6.38 -6.99
N LEU A 84 -1.28 -5.85 -5.81
CA LEU A 84 -1.96 -4.69 -5.24
C LEU A 84 -1.82 -3.45 -6.14
N ASN A 85 -0.61 -3.19 -6.67
CA ASN A 85 -0.35 -2.12 -7.62
C ASN A 85 -1.21 -2.23 -8.88
N THR A 86 -1.34 -3.44 -9.45
CA THR A 86 -2.19 -3.69 -10.62
C THR A 86 -3.66 -3.37 -10.35
N VAL A 87 -4.17 -3.79 -9.19
CA VAL A 87 -5.55 -3.52 -8.77
C VAL A 87 -5.81 -2.04 -8.54
N LEU A 88 -4.93 -1.36 -7.80
CA LEU A 88 -5.05 0.07 -7.53
C LEU A 88 -4.94 0.90 -8.81
N LYS A 89 -4.08 0.52 -9.75
CA LYS A 89 -4.00 1.16 -11.07
C LYS A 89 -5.33 1.09 -11.82
N GLY A 90 -6.05 -0.02 -11.73
CA GLY A 90 -7.38 -0.15 -12.32
C GLY A 90 -8.43 0.75 -11.67
N THR A 91 -8.29 1.04 -10.37
CA THR A 91 -9.17 1.99 -9.67
C THR A 91 -8.86 3.43 -10.07
N VAL A 92 -7.58 3.82 -9.97
CA VAL A 92 -7.15 5.20 -10.26
C VAL A 92 -7.32 5.54 -11.73
N GLY A 93 -7.23 4.58 -12.65
CA GLY A 93 -7.49 4.81 -14.07
C GLY A 93 -8.94 5.14 -14.44
N GLN A 94 -9.86 5.17 -13.46
CA GLN A 94 -11.24 5.66 -13.61
C GLN A 94 -11.36 7.17 -13.33
N LEU A 95 -10.33 7.78 -12.73
CA LEU A 95 -10.20 9.22 -12.46
C LEU A 95 -9.44 9.91 -13.62
#